data_AF-K2C5Z7-F1
#
_entry.id   AF-K2C5Z7-F1
#
_cell.length_a   1.000
_cell.length_b   1.000
_cell.length_c   1.000
_cell.angle_alpha   90.00
_cell.angle_beta   90.00
_cell.angle_gamma   90.00
#
_symmetry.space_group_name_H-M   'P 1'
#
loop_
_entity.id
_entity.type
_entity.pdbx_description
1 polymer ?
#
loop_
_entity_poly.entity_id
_entity_poly.type
_entity_poly.pdbx_seq_one_letter_code
_entity_poly.pdbx_strand_id
1 'polypeptide(L)'
;PSTYATIIDTIQNRGYVYKTGSALVPRFVAFAVDDLLAQNFSNVVDTEYTANMEEELDRIAAGAIDATPYLKAFYFGDNKQKGLHNMLQVDIDARKICTIPVGQAPDGSPINVRVGRYGPFVEQLTKTGADNNQTASIPADLAPDELTVEKALEFIAKQAEGPKELGVDPVSGEKIYLLEGRFGPYVQLGEKPKELKEPGAKKSKLKVKKPKMKGLLKSMVVADVTLETALQLLNLPKTIGLYQKTGEPIVADAGRFGPYIRCGVETRSLKAEDNLLLLTLERATELLNTPKLRGGRGSAVLKTLGDHPNLKKPIELRTGKFGPYLKCEKINAALPKDTAADTLTLDQAIQLIDKKASR
;
A
#
# COMPACT_ATOMS: atom_id res chain seq x y z
N PRO A 1 -21.77 8.15 -14.31
CA PRO A 1 -21.84 8.38 -12.83
C PRO A 1 -21.39 7.20 -11.96
N SER A 2 -21.58 5.95 -12.42
CA SER A 2 -21.28 4.72 -11.67
C SER A 2 -19.79 4.46 -11.42
N THR A 3 -18.88 5.08 -12.18
CA THR A 3 -17.45 4.75 -12.19
C THR A 3 -16.56 5.69 -11.38
N TYR A 4 -17.00 6.91 -11.05
CA TYR A 4 -16.13 7.92 -10.42
C TYR A 4 -15.54 7.47 -9.08
N ALA A 5 -16.38 6.97 -8.17
CA ALA A 5 -15.91 6.52 -6.86
C ALA A 5 -14.97 5.31 -6.98
N THR A 6 -15.28 4.37 -7.88
CA THR A 6 -14.46 3.18 -8.10
C THR A 6 -13.11 3.50 -8.73
N ILE A 7 -13.03 4.51 -9.62
CA ILE A 7 -11.76 4.97 -10.19
C ILE A 7 -10.86 5.53 -9.08
N ILE A 8 -11.38 6.43 -8.26
CA ILE A 8 -10.64 7.04 -7.14
C ILE A 8 -10.17 6.00 -6.13
N ASP A 9 -11.00 5.02 -5.79
CA ASP A 9 -10.61 3.92 -4.90
C ASP A 9 -9.55 3.02 -5.55
N THR A 10 -9.66 2.75 -6.86
CA THR A 10 -8.73 1.88 -7.60
C THR A 10 -7.33 2.47 -7.67
N ILE A 11 -7.20 3.75 -8.03
CA ILE A 11 -5.88 4.41 -8.16
C ILE A 11 -5.16 4.51 -6.80
N GLN A 12 -5.90 4.67 -5.70
CA GLN A 12 -5.35 4.65 -4.34
C GLN A 12 -4.94 3.24 -3.92
N ASN A 13 -5.82 2.25 -4.13
CA ASN A 13 -5.56 0.86 -3.72
C ASN A 13 -4.40 0.22 -4.50
N ARG A 14 -4.22 0.60 -5.77
CA ARG A 14 -3.09 0.17 -6.60
C ARG A 14 -1.79 0.94 -6.30
N GLY A 15 -1.85 1.96 -5.44
CA GLY A 15 -0.67 2.71 -5.02
C GLY A 15 -0.12 3.68 -6.07
N TYR A 16 -0.95 4.16 -7.00
CA TYR A 16 -0.56 5.24 -7.91
C TYR A 16 -0.62 6.59 -7.19
N VAL A 17 -1.61 6.75 -6.32
CA VAL A 17 -1.90 8.01 -5.63
C VAL A 17 -2.07 7.73 -4.14
N TYR A 18 -1.73 8.69 -3.30
CA TYR A 18 -2.11 8.69 -1.89
C TYR A 18 -2.81 10.00 -1.52
N LYS A 19 -3.58 9.97 -0.44
CA LYS A 19 -4.35 11.11 0.02
C LYS A 19 -3.66 11.80 1.18
N THR A 20 -3.41 13.09 1.04
CA THR A 20 -2.85 13.96 2.09
C THR A 20 -3.83 15.10 2.33
N GLY A 21 -4.53 15.09 3.47
CA GLY A 21 -5.62 16.01 3.73
C GLY A 21 -6.77 15.84 2.72
N SER A 22 -7.09 16.90 1.98
CA SER A 22 -8.06 16.89 0.88
C SER A 22 -7.43 16.63 -0.49
N ALA A 23 -6.10 16.63 -0.61
CA ALA A 23 -5.39 16.51 -1.87
C ALA A 23 -5.06 15.04 -2.22
N LEU A 24 -5.00 14.77 -3.52
CA LEU A 24 -4.52 13.52 -4.10
C LEU A 24 -3.12 13.75 -4.65
N VAL A 25 -2.12 13.06 -4.09
CA VAL A 25 -0.72 13.23 -4.46
C VAL A 25 -0.25 12.00 -5.24
N PRO A 26 0.27 12.16 -6.47
CA PRO A 26 0.81 11.05 -7.23
C PRO A 26 2.10 10.53 -6.61
N ARG A 27 2.34 9.22 -6.73
CA ARG A 27 3.63 8.59 -6.39
C ARG A 27 4.53 8.55 -7.63
N PHE A 28 5.84 8.40 -7.45
CA PHE A 28 6.78 8.21 -8.57
C PHE A 28 6.41 7.04 -9.51
N VAL A 29 5.77 5.99 -8.97
CA VAL A 29 5.27 4.86 -9.78
C VAL A 29 4.20 5.33 -10.79
N ALA A 30 3.37 6.31 -10.42
CA ALA A 30 2.37 6.86 -11.32
C ALA A 30 3.03 7.57 -12.50
N PHE A 31 4.05 8.39 -12.28
CA PHE A 31 4.82 9.03 -13.36
C PHE A 31 5.44 8.01 -14.31
N ALA A 32 6.10 6.98 -13.78
CA ALA A 32 6.72 5.95 -14.62
C ALA A 32 5.68 5.19 -15.48
N VAL A 33 4.48 4.94 -14.95
CA VAL A 33 3.40 4.30 -15.71
C VAL A 33 2.74 5.26 -16.68
N ASP A 34 2.56 6.52 -16.30
CA ASP A 34 2.00 7.56 -17.17
C ASP A 34 2.92 7.80 -18.37
N ASP A 35 4.23 7.98 -18.14
CA ASP A 35 5.23 8.12 -19.19
C ASP A 35 5.30 6.90 -20.11
N LEU A 36 5.21 5.68 -19.53
CA LEU A 36 5.13 4.43 -20.30
C LEU A 36 3.94 4.47 -21.28
N LEU A 37 2.77 4.84 -20.76
CA LEU A 37 1.54 4.83 -21.52
C LEU A 37 1.51 5.98 -22.54
N ALA A 38 1.93 7.18 -22.16
CA ALA A 38 1.99 8.33 -23.05
C ALA A 38 2.95 8.09 -24.23
N GLN A 39 4.09 7.44 -24.01
CA GLN A 39 5.09 7.21 -25.07
C GLN A 39 4.74 6.04 -26.00
N ASN A 40 4.10 4.97 -25.50
CA ASN A 40 3.87 3.74 -26.26
C ASN A 40 2.39 3.53 -26.65
N PHE A 41 1.48 4.16 -25.92
CA PHE A 41 0.04 3.99 -26.03
C PHE A 41 -0.67 5.35 -26.01
N SER A 42 -0.08 6.39 -26.62
CA SER A 42 -0.58 7.77 -26.63
C SER A 42 -2.07 7.86 -26.95
N ASN A 43 -2.52 7.07 -27.91
CA ASN A 43 -3.92 7.06 -28.34
C ASN A 43 -4.85 6.52 -27.25
N VAL A 44 -4.41 5.54 -26.44
CA VAL A 44 -5.26 4.88 -25.43
C VAL A 44 -5.42 5.74 -24.17
N VAL A 45 -4.43 6.58 -23.86
CA VAL A 45 -4.48 7.50 -22.70
C VAL A 45 -4.99 8.89 -23.05
N ASP A 46 -5.30 9.13 -24.31
CA ASP A 46 -5.91 10.38 -24.75
C ASP A 46 -7.34 10.50 -24.19
N THR A 47 -7.66 11.67 -23.63
CA THR A 47 -8.98 11.96 -23.08
C THR A 47 -10.07 11.92 -24.15
N GLU A 48 -9.77 12.36 -25.37
CA GLU A 48 -10.70 12.36 -26.51
C GLU A 48 -10.95 10.93 -26.98
N TYR A 49 -9.92 10.10 -27.04
CA TYR A 49 -10.07 8.68 -27.37
C TYR A 49 -10.94 7.94 -26.35
N THR A 50 -10.71 8.20 -25.06
CA THR A 50 -11.49 7.57 -23.99
C THR A 50 -12.96 8.01 -24.05
N ALA A 51 -13.23 9.27 -24.36
CA ALA A 51 -14.60 9.77 -24.53
C ALA A 51 -15.30 9.11 -25.72
N ASN A 52 -14.62 9.00 -26.86
CA ASN A 52 -15.14 8.35 -28.07
C ASN A 52 -15.42 6.86 -27.83
N MET A 53 -14.55 6.16 -27.10
CA MET A 53 -14.74 4.76 -26.74
C MET A 53 -16.00 4.55 -25.89
N GLU A 54 -16.23 5.39 -24.87
CA GLU A 54 -17.45 5.30 -24.05
C GLU A 54 -18.72 5.54 -24.88
N GLU A 55 -18.69 6.49 -25.82
CA GLU A 55 -19.81 6.74 -26.74
C GLU A 55 -20.09 5.54 -27.67
N GLU A 56 -19.05 4.90 -28.20
CA GLU A 56 -19.20 3.68 -29.01
C GLU A 56 -19.74 2.51 -28.19
N LEU A 57 -19.32 2.35 -26.94
CA LEU A 57 -19.87 1.35 -26.02
C LEU A 57 -21.35 1.61 -25.71
N ASP A 58 -21.75 2.87 -25.53
CA ASP A 58 -23.16 3.24 -25.36
C ASP A 58 -23.99 2.92 -26.60
N ARG A 59 -23.45 3.15 -27.81
CA ARG A 59 -24.11 2.78 -29.07
C ARG A 59 -24.26 1.27 -29.24
N ILE A 60 -23.26 0.49 -28.80
CA ILE A 60 -23.35 -0.98 -28.78
C ILE A 60 -24.42 -1.43 -27.78
N ALA A 61 -24.47 -0.85 -26.58
CA ALA A 61 -25.48 -1.16 -25.57
C ALA A 61 -26.91 -0.83 -26.04
N ALA A 62 -27.05 0.23 -26.84
CA ALA A 62 -28.31 0.60 -27.48
C ALA A 62 -28.67 -0.26 -28.72
N GLY A 63 -27.78 -1.17 -29.14
CA GLY A 63 -27.97 -2.02 -30.33
C GLY A 63 -27.78 -1.29 -31.67
N ALA A 64 -27.19 -0.09 -31.66
CA ALA A 64 -26.95 0.71 -32.88
C ALA A 64 -25.70 0.27 -33.66
N ILE A 65 -24.78 -0.46 -33.03
CA ILE A 65 -23.55 -1.00 -33.63
C ILE A 65 -23.31 -2.42 -33.10
N ASP A 66 -22.81 -3.31 -33.95
CA ASP A 66 -22.34 -4.64 -33.52
C ASP A 66 -21.02 -4.57 -32.75
N ALA A 67 -20.92 -5.34 -31.66
CA ALA A 67 -19.72 -5.40 -30.83
C ALA A 67 -18.52 -6.07 -31.52
N THR A 68 -18.77 -7.06 -32.39
CA THR A 68 -17.70 -7.89 -32.98
C THR A 68 -16.79 -7.09 -33.94
N PRO A 69 -17.32 -6.30 -34.89
CA PRO A 69 -16.49 -5.43 -35.73
C PRO A 69 -15.70 -4.41 -34.90
N TYR A 70 -16.32 -3.84 -33.87
CA TYR A 70 -15.68 -2.88 -32.99
C TYR A 70 -14.46 -3.49 -32.27
N LEU A 71 -14.64 -4.64 -31.61
CA LEU A 71 -13.56 -5.33 -30.91
C LEU A 71 -12.41 -5.75 -31.85
N LYS A 72 -12.74 -6.15 -33.09
CA LYS A 72 -11.73 -6.48 -34.10
C LYS A 72 -10.92 -5.24 -34.50
N ALA A 73 -11.57 -4.12 -34.73
CA ALA A 73 -10.90 -2.86 -35.05
C ALA A 73 -10.04 -2.37 -33.87
N PHE A 74 -10.54 -2.43 -32.64
CA PHE A 74 -9.78 -2.07 -31.44
C PHE A 74 -8.53 -2.95 -31.25
N TYR A 75 -8.67 -4.27 -31.42
CA TYR A 75 -7.58 -5.21 -31.13
C TYR A 75 -6.54 -5.31 -32.26
N PHE A 76 -6.98 -5.48 -33.50
CA PHE A 76 -6.09 -5.66 -34.67
C PHE A 76 -5.75 -4.34 -35.38
N GLY A 77 -6.57 -3.32 -35.17
CA GLY A 77 -6.46 -2.03 -35.83
C GLY A 77 -7.39 -1.90 -37.02
N ASP A 78 -7.44 -0.70 -37.56
CA ASP A 78 -8.11 -0.37 -38.81
C ASP A 78 -7.18 0.44 -39.71
N ASN A 79 -7.70 0.98 -40.82
CA ASN A 79 -6.90 1.78 -41.75
C ASN A 79 -6.47 3.15 -41.17
N LYS A 80 -6.99 3.55 -40.01
CA LYS A 80 -6.76 4.87 -39.38
C LYS A 80 -5.92 4.77 -38.12
N GLN A 81 -5.98 3.65 -37.41
CA GLN A 81 -5.35 3.45 -36.10
C GLN A 81 -4.73 2.07 -35.98
N LYS A 82 -3.54 2.02 -35.38
CA LYS A 82 -2.91 0.76 -34.98
C LYS A 82 -3.74 0.13 -33.87
N GLY A 83 -4.01 -1.17 -33.99
CA GLY A 83 -4.67 -1.92 -32.94
C GLY A 83 -3.77 -2.20 -31.75
N LEU A 84 -4.37 -2.50 -30.61
CA LEU A 84 -3.68 -2.84 -29.38
C LEU A 84 -2.65 -3.96 -29.57
N HIS A 85 -2.96 -4.98 -30.37
CA HIS A 85 -2.05 -6.10 -30.62
C HIS A 85 -0.70 -5.65 -31.19
N ASN A 86 -0.72 -4.68 -32.11
CA ASN A 86 0.49 -4.16 -32.74
C ASN A 86 1.26 -3.23 -31.80
N MET A 87 0.58 -2.53 -30.88
CA MET A 87 1.22 -1.68 -29.87
C MET A 87 1.97 -2.51 -28.82
N LEU A 88 1.52 -3.74 -28.55
CA LEU A 88 2.17 -4.64 -27.58
C LEU A 88 3.45 -5.30 -28.10
N GLN A 89 3.73 -5.22 -29.41
CA GLN A 89 4.92 -5.81 -30.03
C GLN A 89 6.15 -4.87 -30.06
N VAL A 90 6.08 -3.73 -29.37
CA VAL A 90 7.18 -2.78 -29.29
C VAL A 90 8.16 -3.20 -28.19
N ASP A 91 9.46 -3.17 -28.49
CA ASP A 91 10.50 -3.34 -27.49
C ASP A 91 10.57 -2.10 -26.59
N ILE A 92 10.13 -2.27 -25.35
CA ILE A 92 10.04 -1.21 -24.35
C ILE A 92 11.31 -1.24 -23.50
N ASP A 93 12.12 -0.17 -23.56
CA ASP A 93 13.25 0.00 -22.64
C ASP A 93 12.73 0.35 -21.24
N ALA A 94 12.50 -0.69 -20.44
CA ALA A 94 12.04 -0.57 -19.07
C ALA A 94 12.96 0.31 -18.21
N ARG A 95 14.26 0.39 -18.51
CA ARG A 95 15.19 1.22 -17.75
C ARG A 95 14.93 2.69 -18.01
N LYS A 96 14.77 3.07 -19.28
CA LYS A 96 14.52 4.47 -19.66
C LYS A 96 13.19 4.98 -19.10
N ILE A 97 12.13 4.19 -19.20
CA ILE A 97 10.79 4.56 -18.72
C ILE A 97 10.71 4.66 -17.20
N CYS A 98 11.42 3.79 -16.49
CA CYS A 98 11.45 3.85 -15.04
C CYS A 98 12.42 4.93 -14.52
N THR A 99 12.96 5.81 -15.37
CA THR A 99 13.90 6.87 -15.02
C THR A 99 13.26 8.24 -15.22
N ILE A 100 13.01 8.94 -14.12
CA ILE A 100 12.41 10.26 -14.07
C ILE A 100 13.53 11.29 -13.79
N PRO A 101 13.82 12.23 -14.70
CA PRO A 101 14.86 13.23 -14.50
C PRO A 101 14.43 14.25 -13.43
N VAL A 102 15.31 14.53 -12.46
CA VAL A 102 15.09 15.55 -11.43
C VAL A 102 15.86 16.83 -11.76
N GLY A 103 17.11 16.68 -12.22
CA GLY A 103 17.98 17.82 -12.53
C GLY A 103 19.45 17.44 -12.61
N GLN A 104 20.31 18.42 -12.43
CA GLN A 104 21.77 18.25 -12.41
C GLN A 104 22.33 18.68 -11.04
N ALA A 105 23.25 17.89 -10.50
CA ALA A 105 24.00 18.25 -9.31
C ALA A 105 25.02 19.37 -9.60
N PRO A 106 25.58 20.04 -8.58
CA PRO A 106 26.57 21.12 -8.76
C PRO A 106 27.83 20.71 -9.55
N ASP A 107 28.15 19.42 -9.62
CA ASP A 107 29.26 18.86 -10.40
C ASP A 107 28.93 18.58 -11.89
N GLY A 108 27.68 18.88 -12.29
CA GLY A 108 27.12 18.64 -13.62
C GLY A 108 26.65 17.20 -13.87
N SER A 109 26.60 16.34 -12.85
CA SER A 109 26.08 14.98 -12.98
C SER A 109 24.53 14.97 -12.97
N PRO A 110 23.88 14.17 -13.82
CA PRO A 110 22.42 14.08 -13.82
C PRO A 110 21.94 13.28 -12.61
N ILE A 111 20.91 13.82 -11.94
CA ILE A 111 20.16 13.17 -10.87
C ILE A 111 18.83 12.70 -11.43
N ASN A 112 18.56 11.40 -11.28
CA ASN A 112 17.32 10.78 -11.70
C ASN A 112 16.66 10.05 -10.53
N VAL A 113 15.33 9.97 -10.53
CA VAL A 113 14.59 8.99 -9.73
C VAL A 113 14.36 7.75 -10.57
N ARG A 114 14.70 6.60 -10.02
CA ARG A 114 14.39 5.32 -10.63
C ARG A 114 13.39 4.53 -9.82
N VAL A 115 12.36 4.04 -10.50
CA VAL A 115 11.35 3.16 -9.91
C VAL A 115 11.78 1.71 -10.08
N GLY A 116 12.32 1.10 -9.02
CA GLY A 116 12.73 -0.29 -9.02
C GLY A 116 11.72 -1.24 -8.38
N ARG A 117 12.02 -2.55 -8.43
CA ARG A 117 11.28 -3.61 -7.69
C ARG A 117 11.12 -3.29 -6.19
N TYR A 118 12.06 -2.52 -5.66
CA TYR A 118 12.16 -2.20 -4.25
C TYR A 118 11.65 -0.79 -3.91
N GLY A 119 10.98 -0.12 -4.84
CA GLY A 119 10.49 1.24 -4.67
C GLY A 119 11.38 2.28 -5.37
N PRO A 120 10.99 3.56 -5.29
CA PRO A 120 11.74 4.65 -5.91
C PRO A 120 13.03 4.96 -5.15
N PHE A 121 14.10 5.23 -5.89
CA PHE A 121 15.40 5.63 -5.35
C PHE A 121 16.01 6.71 -6.25
N VAL A 122 16.79 7.63 -5.69
CA VAL A 122 17.59 8.58 -6.45
C VAL A 122 18.87 7.91 -6.93
N GLU A 123 19.28 8.22 -8.15
CA GLU A 123 20.53 7.80 -8.78
C GLU A 123 21.24 9.04 -9.33
N GLN A 124 22.47 9.28 -8.88
CA GLN A 124 23.37 10.27 -9.45
C GLN A 124 24.39 9.54 -10.33
N LEU A 125 24.41 9.86 -11.61
CA LEU A 125 25.35 9.24 -12.55
C LEU A 125 26.69 9.97 -12.47
N THR A 126 27.72 9.29 -11.96
CA THR A 126 29.07 9.85 -11.93
C THR A 126 29.71 9.76 -13.32
N LYS A 127 30.60 10.72 -13.66
CA LYS A 127 31.27 10.80 -14.97
C LYS A 127 32.16 9.58 -15.29
N THR A 128 32.43 8.72 -14.32
CA THR A 128 33.36 7.57 -14.39
C THR A 128 32.68 6.23 -14.74
N GLY A 129 31.39 6.22 -15.10
CA GLY A 129 30.68 5.04 -15.61
C GLY A 129 29.72 4.41 -14.62
N ALA A 130 28.83 3.54 -15.13
CA ALA A 130 27.65 3.02 -14.43
C ALA A 130 27.91 2.24 -13.11
N ASP A 131 29.15 1.80 -12.88
CA ASP A 131 29.52 1.01 -11.70
C ASP A 131 29.77 1.86 -10.43
N ASN A 132 29.92 3.18 -10.56
CA ASN A 132 30.09 4.11 -9.43
C ASN A 132 28.92 5.08 -9.27
N ASN A 133 27.73 4.70 -9.74
CA ASN A 133 26.53 5.50 -9.51
C ASN A 133 26.20 5.51 -8.02
N GLN A 134 26.06 6.73 -7.47
CA GLN A 134 25.58 6.87 -6.11
C GLN A 134 24.07 6.73 -6.10
N THR A 135 23.55 5.90 -5.20
CA THR A 135 22.11 5.64 -5.10
C THR A 135 21.63 5.83 -3.68
N ALA A 136 20.43 6.38 -3.53
CA ALA A 136 19.76 6.47 -2.24
C ALA A 136 18.26 6.21 -2.30
N SER A 137 17.74 5.52 -1.29
CA SER A 137 16.31 5.19 -1.23
C SER A 137 15.49 6.44 -0.91
N ILE A 138 14.35 6.60 -1.59
CA ILE A 138 13.41 7.70 -1.30
C ILE A 138 12.31 7.18 -0.37
N PRO A 139 11.96 7.93 0.69
CA PRO A 139 10.82 7.59 1.54
C PRO A 139 9.51 7.48 0.75
N ALA A 140 8.68 6.49 1.08
CA ALA A 140 7.44 6.22 0.34
C ALA A 140 6.35 7.31 0.47
N ASP A 141 6.50 8.21 1.46
CA ASP A 141 5.56 9.29 1.74
C ASP A 141 6.06 10.65 1.23
N LEU A 142 7.26 10.71 0.64
CA LEU A 142 7.79 11.93 0.03
C LEU A 142 7.00 12.24 -1.25
N ALA A 143 6.49 13.46 -1.35
CA ALA A 143 5.80 13.92 -2.55
C ALA A 143 6.82 14.21 -3.68
N PRO A 144 6.48 13.95 -4.95
CA PRO A 144 7.42 14.18 -6.06
C PRO A 144 7.87 15.64 -6.23
N ASP A 145 7.02 16.62 -5.90
CA ASP A 145 7.34 18.04 -5.91
C ASP A 145 8.32 18.45 -4.81
N GLU A 146 8.29 17.74 -3.68
CA GLU A 146 9.22 17.97 -2.58
C GLU A 146 10.63 17.46 -2.86
N LEU A 147 10.84 16.66 -3.92
CA LEU A 147 12.15 16.11 -4.27
C LEU A 147 12.95 17.10 -5.14
N THR A 148 13.65 18.02 -4.49
CA THR A 148 14.62 18.92 -5.14
C THR A 148 15.99 18.25 -5.33
N VAL A 149 16.83 18.83 -6.19
CA VAL A 149 18.24 18.41 -6.36
C VAL A 149 18.99 18.40 -5.02
N GLU A 150 18.77 19.40 -4.17
CA GLU A 150 19.39 19.50 -2.84
C GLU A 150 19.02 18.34 -1.93
N LYS A 151 17.72 18.01 -1.83
CA LYS A 151 17.24 16.86 -1.03
C LYS A 151 17.72 15.52 -1.61
N ALA A 152 17.80 15.40 -2.93
CA ALA A 152 18.34 14.21 -3.57
C ALA A 152 19.81 13.98 -3.17
N LEU A 153 20.62 15.04 -3.16
CA LEU A 153 22.01 14.99 -2.70
C LEU A 153 22.10 14.69 -1.20
N GLU A 154 21.20 15.23 -0.38
CA GLU A 154 21.12 14.91 1.05
C GLU A 154 20.87 13.40 1.27
N PHE A 155 19.93 12.80 0.53
CA PHE A 155 19.67 11.35 0.62
C PHE A 155 20.89 10.53 0.18
N ILE A 156 21.58 10.96 -0.88
CA ILE A 156 22.80 10.32 -1.36
C ILE A 156 23.91 10.40 -0.30
N ALA A 157 24.10 11.57 0.32
CA ALA A 157 25.08 11.77 1.37
C ALA A 157 24.78 10.89 2.60
N LYS A 158 23.53 10.89 3.08
CA LYS A 158 23.11 10.02 4.20
C LYS A 158 23.31 8.54 3.93
N GLN A 159 23.05 8.10 2.69
CA GLN A 159 23.28 6.70 2.34
C GLN A 159 24.78 6.39 2.14
N ALA A 160 25.59 7.38 1.75
CA ALA A 160 27.04 7.27 1.64
C ALA A 160 27.77 7.28 2.99
N GLU A 161 27.21 7.95 4.02
CA GLU A 161 27.67 7.83 5.43
C GLU A 161 27.66 6.37 5.91
N GLY A 162 26.89 5.51 5.23
CA GLY A 162 26.96 4.07 5.38
C GLY A 162 26.27 3.56 6.64
N PRO A 163 26.33 2.25 6.88
CA PRO A 163 25.75 1.65 8.07
C PRO A 163 26.43 2.18 9.34
N LYS A 164 25.66 2.83 10.21
CA LYS A 164 26.15 3.19 11.55
C LYS A 164 26.26 1.90 12.37
N GLU A 165 27.49 1.46 12.65
CA GLU A 165 27.75 0.30 13.51
C GLU A 165 27.34 0.64 14.95
N LEU A 166 26.42 -0.12 15.54
CA LEU A 166 25.97 0.08 16.93
C LEU A 166 26.78 -0.77 17.92
N GLY A 167 27.39 -1.87 17.46
CA GLY A 167 28.18 -2.77 18.28
C GLY A 167 28.05 -4.23 17.86
N VAL A 168 28.34 -5.15 18.78
CA VAL A 168 28.29 -6.61 18.57
C VAL A 168 27.22 -7.20 19.49
N ASP A 169 26.44 -8.14 18.97
CA ASP A 169 25.49 -8.90 19.77
C ASP A 169 26.23 -9.90 20.69
N PRO A 170 26.08 -9.82 22.02
CA PRO A 170 26.74 -10.75 22.94
C PRO A 170 26.27 -12.21 22.79
N VAL A 171 25.12 -12.47 22.18
CA VAL A 171 24.59 -13.82 22.01
C VAL A 171 25.07 -14.47 20.71
N SER A 172 25.04 -13.74 19.60
CA SER A 172 25.43 -14.26 18.29
C SER A 172 26.88 -13.98 17.90
N GLY A 173 27.53 -13.00 18.52
CA GLY A 173 28.84 -12.49 18.12
C GLY A 173 28.83 -11.71 16.79
N GLU A 174 27.65 -11.48 16.19
CA GLU A 174 27.51 -10.76 14.92
C GLU A 174 27.40 -9.24 15.16
N LYS A 175 27.89 -8.43 14.22
CA LYS A 175 27.78 -6.96 14.26
C LYS A 175 26.33 -6.50 14.05
N ILE A 176 25.93 -5.44 14.74
CA ILE A 176 24.63 -4.79 14.59
C ILE A 176 24.82 -3.44 13.88
N TYR A 177 24.05 -3.25 12.82
CA TYR A 177 24.06 -2.04 12.01
C TYR A 177 22.73 -1.30 12.10
N LEU A 178 22.78 0.02 12.15
CA LEU A 178 21.66 0.91 11.93
C LEU A 178 21.72 1.44 10.50
N LEU A 179 20.68 1.15 9.73
CA LEU A 179 20.59 1.40 8.29
C LEU A 179 19.31 2.16 7.96
N GLU A 180 19.34 2.96 6.90
CA GLU A 180 18.13 3.54 6.31
C GLU A 180 17.65 2.73 5.11
N GLY A 181 16.33 2.59 4.97
CA GLY A 181 15.72 1.89 3.86
C GLY A 181 14.34 2.45 3.51
N ARG A 182 13.71 1.89 2.48
CA ARG A 182 12.43 2.39 1.95
C ARG A 182 11.29 2.54 2.98
N PHE A 183 11.32 1.72 4.02
CA PHE A 183 10.29 1.66 5.06
C PHE A 183 10.69 2.45 6.32
N GLY A 184 11.77 3.22 6.23
CA GLY A 184 12.37 3.94 7.35
C GLY A 184 13.64 3.27 7.87
N PRO A 185 14.22 3.83 8.96
CA PRO A 185 15.40 3.29 9.60
C PRO A 185 15.13 1.91 10.21
N TYR A 186 16.12 1.02 10.11
CA TYR A 186 16.05 -0.35 10.62
C TYR A 186 17.39 -0.81 11.19
N VAL A 187 17.31 -1.72 12.16
CA VAL A 187 18.47 -2.43 12.70
C VAL A 187 18.64 -3.77 12.00
N GLN A 188 19.88 -4.14 11.69
CA GLN A 188 20.23 -5.40 11.04
C GLN A 188 21.33 -6.11 11.84
N LEU A 189 21.12 -7.39 12.12
CA LEU A 189 22.09 -8.28 12.72
C LEU A 189 22.86 -9.04 11.62
N GLY A 190 24.18 -8.87 11.63
CA GLY A 190 25.11 -9.39 10.63
C GLY A 190 25.16 -8.53 9.35
N GLU A 191 26.19 -8.75 8.56
CA GLU A 191 26.30 -8.15 7.22
C GLU A 191 25.33 -8.82 6.25
N LYS A 192 24.89 -8.07 5.22
CA LYS A 192 24.23 -8.73 4.09
C LYS A 192 25.28 -9.61 3.42
N PRO A 193 25.04 -10.92 3.27
CA PRO A 193 25.93 -11.76 2.49
C PRO A 193 26.06 -11.14 1.10
N LYS A 194 27.29 -10.78 0.72
CA LYS A 194 27.59 -10.31 -0.63
C LYS A 194 27.19 -11.45 -1.56
N GLU A 195 26.11 -11.26 -2.32
CA GLU A 195 25.82 -12.14 -3.45
C GLU A 195 26.98 -11.96 -4.43
N LEU A 196 27.99 -12.84 -4.35
CA LEU A 196 28.91 -13.06 -5.47
C LEU A 196 28.03 -13.59 -6.62
N LYS A 197 27.57 -12.67 -7.46
CA LYS A 197 26.94 -13.01 -8.73
C LYS A 197 28.03 -13.52 -9.65
N GLU A 198 28.27 -14.83 -9.65
CA GLU A 198 28.90 -15.43 -10.83
C GLU A 198 27.92 -15.32 -12.01
N PRO A 199 28.35 -14.76 -13.16
CA PRO A 199 27.50 -14.63 -14.33
C PRO A 199 27.25 -16.01 -14.94
N GLY A 200 26.09 -16.62 -14.66
CA GLY A 200 25.64 -17.84 -15.35
C GLY A 200 25.02 -18.94 -14.49
N ALA A 201 25.06 -18.86 -13.16
CA ALA A 201 24.54 -19.94 -12.32
C ALA A 201 23.01 -19.86 -12.14
N LYS A 202 22.30 -20.84 -12.71
CA LYS A 202 20.86 -21.08 -12.47
C LYS A 202 20.58 -21.16 -10.95
N LYS A 203 19.63 -20.33 -10.48
CA LYS A 203 18.97 -20.30 -9.16
C LYS A 203 19.26 -21.52 -8.26
N SER A 204 20.45 -21.58 -7.68
CA SER A 204 20.79 -22.58 -6.67
C SER A 204 20.27 -22.07 -5.34
N LYS A 205 19.42 -22.88 -4.70
CA LYS A 205 18.82 -22.68 -3.38
C LYS A 205 19.89 -22.78 -2.27
N LEU A 206 20.95 -21.98 -2.31
CA LEU A 206 21.73 -21.75 -1.09
C LEU A 206 20.81 -21.00 -0.12
N LYS A 207 20.44 -21.65 0.99
CA LYS A 207 19.78 -21.02 2.15
C LYS A 207 20.77 -20.03 2.77
N VAL A 208 21.00 -18.93 2.09
CA VAL A 208 21.66 -17.77 2.66
C VAL A 208 20.73 -17.27 3.76
N LYS A 209 21.13 -17.47 5.03
CA LYS A 209 20.37 -17.05 6.20
C LYS A 209 20.22 -15.54 6.10
N LYS A 210 19.02 -15.07 5.74
CA LYS A 210 18.74 -13.63 5.66
C LYS A 210 19.05 -13.03 7.03
N PRO A 211 19.78 -11.90 7.09
CA PRO A 211 20.08 -11.26 8.36
C PRO A 211 18.78 -10.89 9.05
N LYS A 212 18.73 -11.04 10.37
CA LYS A 212 17.57 -10.58 11.14
C LYS A 212 17.53 -9.06 11.05
N MET A 213 16.38 -8.52 10.69
CA MET A 213 16.18 -7.08 10.55
C MET A 213 14.89 -6.66 11.22
N LYS A 214 14.91 -5.49 11.86
CA LYS A 214 13.72 -4.88 12.44
C LYS A 214 13.71 -3.37 12.21
N GLY A 215 12.59 -2.85 11.73
CA GLY A 215 12.38 -1.41 11.61
C GLY A 215 12.30 -0.76 12.99
N LEU A 216 12.76 0.48 13.10
CA LEU A 216 12.56 1.30 14.29
C LEU A 216 11.06 1.63 14.45
N LEU A 217 10.66 1.93 15.68
CA LEU A 217 9.31 2.42 15.95
C LEU A 217 9.17 3.86 15.41
N LYS A 218 7.96 4.22 14.96
CA LYS A 218 7.69 5.56 14.41
C LYS A 218 7.99 6.72 15.37
N SER A 219 7.99 6.44 16.68
CA SER A 219 8.32 7.41 17.74
C SER A 219 9.82 7.53 18.04
N MET A 220 10.67 6.63 17.53
CA MET A 220 12.11 6.62 17.85
C MET A 220 12.89 7.52 16.90
N VAL A 221 13.87 8.24 17.45
CA VAL A 221 14.84 9.03 16.70
C VAL A 221 16.10 8.21 16.48
N VAL A 222 16.66 8.26 15.26
CA VAL A 222 17.86 7.49 14.85
C VAL A 222 19.07 7.81 15.75
N ALA A 223 19.17 9.04 16.25
CA ALA A 223 20.25 9.48 17.12
C ALA A 223 20.26 8.78 18.49
N ASP A 224 19.09 8.46 19.04
CA ASP A 224 18.93 7.90 20.39
C ASP A 224 19.03 6.36 20.42
N VAL A 225 19.20 5.72 19.26
CA VAL A 225 19.23 4.27 19.18
C VAL A 225 20.58 3.74 19.65
N THR A 226 20.56 3.12 20.83
CA THR A 226 21.70 2.43 21.44
C THR A 226 21.74 0.93 21.07
N LEU A 227 22.88 0.28 21.33
CA LEU A 227 23.05 -1.17 21.16
C LEU A 227 21.98 -1.97 21.91
N GLU A 228 21.65 -1.57 23.14
CA GLU A 228 20.63 -2.24 23.96
C GLU A 228 19.25 -2.16 23.31
N THR A 229 18.88 -0.98 22.81
CA THR A 229 17.60 -0.77 22.11
C THR A 229 17.54 -1.61 20.84
N ALA A 230 18.64 -1.67 20.08
CA ALA A 230 18.73 -2.49 18.87
C ALA A 230 18.58 -3.99 19.17
N LEU A 231 19.21 -4.49 20.23
CA LEU A 231 19.05 -5.87 20.69
C LEU A 231 17.60 -6.19 21.06
N GLN A 232 16.94 -5.28 21.78
CA GLN A 232 15.52 -5.45 22.14
C GLN A 232 14.62 -5.48 20.89
N LEU A 233 14.87 -4.63 19.88
CA LEU A 233 14.13 -4.63 18.62
C LEU A 233 14.36 -5.90 17.80
N LEU A 234 15.59 -6.41 17.72
CA LEU A 234 15.94 -7.64 17.01
C LEU A 234 15.33 -8.89 17.65
N ASN A 235 14.96 -8.82 18.93
CA ASN A 235 14.29 -9.90 19.66
C ASN A 235 12.76 -9.89 19.47
N LEU A 236 12.21 -8.93 18.71
CA LEU A 236 10.80 -8.94 18.32
C LEU A 236 10.58 -9.94 17.16
N PRO A 237 9.51 -10.76 17.19
CA PRO A 237 8.39 -10.75 18.13
C PRO A 237 8.71 -11.34 19.51
N LYS A 238 8.39 -10.61 20.59
CA LYS A 238 8.67 -11.02 21.98
C LYS A 238 7.43 -11.65 22.61
N THR A 239 7.57 -12.82 23.21
CA THR A 239 6.51 -13.45 23.99
C THR A 239 6.55 -12.92 25.42
N ILE A 240 5.45 -12.32 25.90
CA ILE A 240 5.35 -11.72 27.24
C ILE A 240 4.94 -12.77 28.28
N GLY A 241 4.01 -13.66 27.92
CA GLY A 241 3.50 -14.69 28.80
C GLY A 241 2.23 -15.34 28.25
N LEU A 242 1.59 -16.18 29.06
CA LEU A 242 0.34 -16.85 28.70
C LEU A 242 -0.85 -16.02 29.17
N TYR A 243 -1.87 -15.92 28.32
CA TYR A 243 -3.12 -15.27 28.70
C TYR A 243 -3.98 -16.24 29.52
N GLN A 244 -4.26 -15.89 30.78
CA GLN A 244 -4.94 -16.79 31.72
C GLN A 244 -6.33 -17.25 31.26
N LYS A 245 -7.04 -16.48 30.43
CA LYS A 245 -8.40 -16.84 29.97
C LYS A 245 -8.42 -17.86 28.83
N THR A 246 -7.46 -17.79 27.90
CA THR A 246 -7.43 -18.67 26.72
C THR A 246 -6.30 -19.69 26.75
N GLY A 247 -5.30 -19.51 27.62
CA GLY A 247 -4.07 -20.31 27.66
C GLY A 247 -3.10 -20.03 26.51
N GLU A 248 -3.39 -19.07 25.63
CA GLU A 248 -2.55 -18.75 24.47
C GLU A 248 -1.42 -17.76 24.81
N PRO A 249 -0.27 -17.81 24.09
CA PRO A 249 0.82 -16.88 24.30
C PRO A 249 0.49 -15.48 23.77
N ILE A 250 0.76 -14.49 24.61
CA ILE A 250 0.72 -13.06 24.25
C ILE A 250 2.07 -12.68 23.63
N VAL A 251 2.02 -12.28 22.37
CA VAL A 251 3.17 -11.87 21.57
C VAL A 251 3.08 -10.38 21.28
N ALA A 252 4.12 -9.63 21.62
CA ALA A 252 4.25 -8.21 21.29
C ALA A 252 5.16 -8.02 20.08
N ASP A 253 4.72 -7.20 19.13
CA ASP A 253 5.44 -6.94 17.90
C ASP A 253 5.13 -5.53 17.32
N ALA A 254 5.94 -5.09 16.36
CA ALA A 254 5.76 -3.84 15.63
C ALA A 254 5.49 -4.11 14.15
N GLY A 255 4.39 -3.56 13.63
CA GLY A 255 3.97 -3.70 12.23
C GLY A 255 3.72 -2.36 11.53
N ARG A 256 3.13 -2.41 10.33
CA ARG A 256 2.83 -1.22 9.50
C ARG A 256 2.02 -0.14 10.23
N PHE A 257 1.09 -0.56 11.09
CA PHE A 257 0.19 0.35 11.81
C PHE A 257 0.71 0.73 13.21
N GLY A 258 1.96 0.39 13.52
CA GLY A 258 2.58 0.63 14.82
C GLY A 258 2.67 -0.62 15.70
N PRO A 259 3.03 -0.44 16.98
CA PRO A 259 3.17 -1.52 17.95
C PRO A 259 1.82 -2.16 18.29
N TYR A 260 1.80 -3.49 18.41
CA TYR A 260 0.61 -4.26 18.75
C TYR A 260 0.95 -5.50 19.59
N ILE A 261 -0.04 -6.00 20.32
CA ILE A 261 -0.03 -7.33 20.93
C ILE A 261 -0.95 -8.27 20.18
N ARG A 262 -0.60 -9.56 20.19
CA ARG A 262 -1.37 -10.64 19.60
C ARG A 262 -1.47 -11.81 20.57
N CYS A 263 -2.68 -12.32 20.75
CA CYS A 263 -2.99 -13.54 21.49
C CYS A 263 -3.78 -14.44 20.54
N GLY A 264 -3.13 -15.48 19.99
CA GLY A 264 -3.70 -16.31 18.93
C GLY A 264 -4.16 -15.49 17.71
N VAL A 265 -5.48 -15.39 17.53
CA VAL A 265 -6.16 -14.62 16.47
C VAL A 265 -6.49 -13.18 16.92
N GLU A 266 -6.53 -12.94 18.23
CA GLU A 266 -6.82 -11.62 18.77
C GLU A 266 -5.61 -10.69 18.68
N THR A 267 -5.86 -9.43 18.31
CA THR A 267 -4.84 -8.39 18.21
C THR A 267 -5.34 -7.11 18.86
N ARG A 268 -4.44 -6.35 19.48
CA ARG A 268 -4.71 -5.02 20.03
C ARG A 268 -3.53 -4.10 19.75
N SER A 269 -3.79 -2.91 19.25
CA SER A 269 -2.76 -1.87 19.09
C SER A 269 -2.39 -1.31 20.46
N LEU A 270 -1.11 -1.01 20.66
CA LEU A 270 -0.65 -0.27 21.84
C LEU A 270 -1.04 1.21 21.72
N LYS A 271 -1.33 1.88 22.85
CA LYS A 271 -1.53 3.33 22.88
C LYS A 271 -0.17 4.05 22.91
N ALA A 272 -0.16 5.36 22.67
CA ALA A 272 1.07 6.16 22.66
C ALA A 272 1.82 6.15 24.00
N GLU A 273 1.09 5.95 25.10
CA GLU A 273 1.65 5.83 26.46
C GLU A 273 2.31 4.47 26.70
N ASP A 274 1.93 3.44 25.95
CA ASP A 274 2.42 2.08 26.17
C ASP A 274 3.74 1.87 25.41
N ASN A 275 4.82 1.64 26.16
CA ASN A 275 6.12 1.32 25.58
C ASN A 275 6.21 -0.17 25.21
N LEU A 276 6.35 -0.49 23.92
CA LEU A 276 6.43 -1.87 23.42
C LEU A 276 7.54 -2.68 24.11
N LEU A 277 8.68 -2.04 24.39
CA LEU A 277 9.86 -2.70 24.94
C LEU A 277 9.70 -3.09 26.42
N LEU A 278 8.93 -2.29 27.17
CA LEU A 278 8.70 -2.42 28.61
C LEU A 278 7.31 -2.99 28.96
N LEU A 279 6.60 -3.54 27.97
CA LEU A 279 5.23 -4.01 28.17
C LEU A 279 5.19 -5.20 29.15
N THR A 280 4.40 -5.05 30.22
CA THR A 280 4.19 -6.08 31.26
C THR A 280 3.01 -6.99 30.91
N LEU A 281 2.97 -8.17 31.54
CA LEU A 281 1.88 -9.14 31.37
C LEU A 281 0.54 -8.54 31.79
N GLU A 282 0.51 -7.87 32.95
CA GLU A 282 -0.69 -7.22 33.50
C GLU A 282 -1.27 -6.23 32.49
N ARG A 283 -0.44 -5.30 31.99
CA ARG A 283 -0.88 -4.31 31.00
C ARG A 283 -1.33 -4.95 29.70
N ALA A 284 -0.64 -5.99 29.23
CA ALA A 284 -1.06 -6.71 28.03
C ALA A 284 -2.43 -7.39 28.22
N THR A 285 -2.71 -7.93 29.41
CA THR A 285 -4.02 -8.52 29.72
C THR A 285 -5.13 -7.47 29.80
N GLU A 286 -4.87 -6.28 30.33
CA GLU A 286 -5.81 -5.16 30.32
C GLU A 286 -6.18 -4.74 28.89
N LEU A 287 -5.18 -4.62 28.01
CA LEU A 287 -5.40 -4.26 26.61
C LEU A 287 -6.24 -5.33 25.88
N LEU A 288 -6.01 -6.62 26.15
CA LEU A 288 -6.80 -7.70 25.58
C LEU A 288 -8.23 -7.74 26.13
N ASN A 289 -8.41 -7.48 27.43
CA ASN A 289 -9.71 -7.37 28.08
C ASN A 289 -10.53 -6.18 27.57
N THR A 290 -9.85 -5.15 27.05
CA THR A 290 -10.53 -4.02 26.44
C THR A 290 -11.28 -4.49 25.19
N PRO A 291 -12.60 -4.24 25.09
CA PRO A 291 -13.37 -4.67 23.93
C PRO A 291 -12.75 -4.07 22.68
N LYS A 292 -12.63 -4.90 21.64
CA LYS A 292 -12.13 -4.48 20.34
C LYS A 292 -13.07 -3.39 19.82
N LEU A 293 -12.66 -2.13 19.97
CA LEU A 293 -13.27 -1.04 19.22
C LEU A 293 -13.04 -1.41 17.76
N ARG A 294 -14.07 -1.95 17.10
CA ARG A 294 -14.03 -2.26 15.67
C ARG A 294 -13.78 -0.93 14.98
N GLY A 295 -12.51 -0.62 14.71
CA GLY A 295 -12.09 0.53 13.93
C GLY A 295 -12.99 0.60 12.71
N GLY A 296 -13.70 1.72 12.56
CA GLY A 296 -14.89 1.85 11.73
C GLY A 296 -14.77 1.12 10.39
N ARG A 297 -15.48 -0.01 10.28
CA ARG A 297 -15.71 -0.76 9.03
C ARG A 297 -16.59 -2.00 9.18
N GLY A 298 -16.99 -2.36 10.40
CA GLY A 298 -18.13 -3.26 10.61
C GLY A 298 -19.34 -2.44 10.98
N SER A 299 -20.35 -2.37 10.13
CA SER A 299 -21.61 -1.72 10.51
C SER A 299 -22.21 -2.49 11.67
N ALA A 300 -22.39 -1.84 12.83
CA ALA A 300 -23.07 -2.46 13.95
C ALA A 300 -24.51 -2.76 13.54
N VAL A 301 -25.00 -3.97 13.82
CA VAL A 301 -26.42 -4.30 13.63
C VAL A 301 -27.18 -3.60 14.75
N LEU A 302 -28.00 -2.61 14.39
CA LEU A 302 -28.84 -1.84 15.29
C LEU A 302 -30.10 -2.63 15.66
N LYS A 303 -30.73 -3.27 14.67
CA LYS A 303 -32.02 -3.97 14.84
C LYS A 303 -32.21 -5.00 13.73
N THR A 304 -32.73 -6.18 14.06
CA THR A 304 -33.17 -7.17 13.07
C THR A 304 -34.69 -7.07 12.95
N LEU A 305 -35.19 -6.76 11.75
CA LEU A 305 -36.60 -6.40 11.54
C LEU A 305 -37.48 -7.60 11.13
N GLY A 306 -36.88 -8.74 10.79
CA GLY A 306 -37.57 -9.95 10.34
C GLY A 306 -37.12 -10.40 8.96
N ASP A 307 -37.71 -11.49 8.44
CA ASP A 307 -37.33 -12.07 7.16
C ASP A 307 -38.07 -11.44 5.98
N HIS A 308 -37.37 -11.25 4.88
CA HIS A 308 -37.96 -10.78 3.63
C HIS A 308 -38.81 -11.88 2.97
N PRO A 309 -40.05 -11.62 2.53
CA PRO A 309 -40.96 -12.63 1.98
C PRO A 309 -40.39 -13.36 0.74
N ASN A 310 -39.75 -12.61 -0.16
CA ASN A 310 -39.16 -13.18 -1.38
C ASN A 310 -37.78 -13.84 -1.19
N LEU A 311 -36.93 -13.28 -0.32
CA LEU A 311 -35.53 -13.73 -0.15
C LEU A 311 -35.38 -14.71 1.03
N LYS A 312 -36.42 -14.90 1.85
CA LYS A 312 -36.48 -15.73 3.07
C LYS A 312 -35.27 -15.54 3.99
N LYS A 313 -34.77 -14.30 4.06
CA LYS A 313 -33.57 -13.95 4.83
C LYS A 313 -33.79 -12.69 5.66
N PRO A 314 -33.07 -12.56 6.79
CA PRO A 314 -33.31 -11.51 7.75
C PRO A 314 -32.84 -10.16 7.20
N ILE A 315 -33.68 -9.15 7.44
CA ILE A 315 -33.39 -7.75 7.17
C ILE A 315 -32.75 -7.15 8.42
N GLU A 316 -31.49 -6.75 8.30
CA GLU A 316 -30.71 -6.12 9.37
C GLU A 316 -30.59 -4.62 9.13
N LEU A 317 -30.97 -3.81 10.11
CA LEU A 317 -30.65 -2.39 10.15
C LEU A 317 -29.22 -2.24 10.69
N ARG A 318 -28.34 -1.58 9.95
CA ARG A 318 -26.93 -1.41 10.32
C ARG A 318 -26.47 0.03 10.16
N THR A 319 -25.49 0.47 10.96
CA THR A 319 -24.92 1.83 10.84
C THR A 319 -23.68 1.84 9.97
N GLY A 320 -23.69 2.56 8.85
CA GLY A 320 -22.57 2.69 7.92
C GLY A 320 -21.90 4.06 7.94
N LYS A 321 -20.84 4.22 7.13
CA LYS A 321 -20.13 5.50 6.93
C LYS A 321 -21.05 6.63 6.45
N PHE A 322 -22.12 6.29 5.73
CA PHE A 322 -23.07 7.22 5.12
C PHE A 322 -24.41 7.33 5.88
N GLY A 323 -24.48 6.80 7.10
CA GLY A 323 -25.71 6.73 7.90
C GLY A 323 -26.29 5.31 8.01
N PRO A 324 -27.46 5.16 8.67
CA PRO A 324 -28.13 3.88 8.81
C PRO A 324 -28.61 3.33 7.46
N TYR A 325 -28.49 2.02 7.28
CA TYR A 325 -28.93 1.31 6.08
C TYR A 325 -29.48 -0.08 6.43
N LEU A 326 -30.41 -0.56 5.62
CA LEU A 326 -30.92 -1.92 5.68
C LEU A 326 -30.05 -2.84 4.84
N LYS A 327 -29.72 -4.00 5.38
CA LYS A 327 -28.99 -5.05 4.69
C LYS A 327 -29.86 -6.29 4.62
N CYS A 328 -30.05 -6.79 3.41
CA CYS A 328 -30.59 -8.12 3.15
C CYS A 328 -29.65 -8.81 2.16
N GLU A 329 -28.92 -9.82 2.63
CA GLU A 329 -27.84 -10.47 1.87
C GLU A 329 -26.78 -9.51 1.28
N LYS A 330 -26.83 -9.33 -0.05
CA LYS A 330 -25.93 -8.51 -0.87
C LYS A 330 -26.52 -7.13 -1.14
N ILE A 331 -27.81 -6.92 -0.81
CA ILE A 331 -28.54 -5.70 -1.07
C ILE A 331 -28.46 -4.81 0.17
N ASN A 332 -27.90 -3.60 -0.01
CA ASN A 332 -27.76 -2.60 1.04
C ASN A 332 -28.62 -1.37 0.71
N ALA A 333 -29.81 -1.22 1.25
CA ALA A 333 -30.69 -0.06 1.05
C ALA A 333 -30.43 1.04 2.07
N ALA A 334 -30.07 2.24 1.62
CA ALA A 334 -29.85 3.38 2.52
C ALA A 334 -31.20 3.88 3.07
N LEU A 335 -31.26 4.23 4.36
CA LEU A 335 -32.44 4.90 4.89
C LEU A 335 -32.47 6.37 4.42
N PRO A 336 -33.65 6.91 4.04
CA PRO A 336 -33.84 8.35 3.87
C PRO A 336 -33.52 9.11 5.16
N LYS A 337 -33.00 10.33 5.04
CA LYS A 337 -32.59 11.16 6.19
C LYS A 337 -33.76 11.52 7.12
N ASP A 338 -34.99 11.50 6.59
CA ASP A 338 -36.20 11.87 7.32
C ASP A 338 -36.85 10.68 8.06
N THR A 339 -36.34 9.46 7.87
CA THR A 339 -36.90 8.26 8.50
C THR A 339 -36.09 7.90 9.74
N ALA A 340 -36.71 8.01 10.92
CA ALA A 340 -36.09 7.59 12.17
C ALA A 340 -35.87 6.07 12.20
N ALA A 341 -34.63 5.67 12.48
CA ALA A 341 -34.19 4.27 12.55
C ALA A 341 -35.00 3.42 13.54
N ASP A 342 -35.55 4.04 14.59
CA ASP A 342 -36.24 3.35 15.68
C ASP A 342 -37.69 2.99 15.35
N THR A 343 -38.34 3.78 14.49
CA THR A 343 -39.76 3.61 14.09
C THR A 343 -39.94 2.79 12.81
N LEU A 344 -38.86 2.25 12.25
CA LEU A 344 -38.91 1.55 10.98
C LEU A 344 -39.68 0.21 11.12
N THR A 345 -40.68 0.03 10.27
CA THR A 345 -41.50 -1.19 10.20
C THR A 345 -40.96 -2.17 9.15
N LEU A 346 -41.30 -3.45 9.28
CA LEU A 346 -40.87 -4.50 8.35
C LEU A 346 -41.34 -4.21 6.91
N ASP A 347 -42.56 -3.74 6.73
CA ASP A 347 -43.14 -3.46 5.39
C ASP A 347 -42.38 -2.34 4.66
N GLN A 348 -42.03 -1.26 5.39
CA GLN A 348 -41.22 -0.18 4.84
C GLN A 348 -39.80 -0.65 4.47
N ALA A 349 -39.23 -1.54 5.29
CA ALA A 349 -37.91 -2.09 5.03
C ALA A 349 -37.89 -2.98 3.78
N ILE A 350 -38.94 -3.78 3.57
CA ILE A 350 -39.13 -4.60 2.36
C ILE A 350 -39.21 -3.70 1.12
N GLN A 351 -40.06 -2.66 1.15
CA GLN A 351 -40.20 -1.74 0.01
C GLN A 351 -38.89 -1.07 -0.39
N LEU A 352 -38.07 -0.64 0.59
CA LEU A 352 -36.78 -0.02 0.34
C LEU A 352 -35.75 -1.01 -0.25
N ILE A 353 -35.80 -2.27 0.17
CA ILE A 353 -34.94 -3.33 -0.36
C ILE A 353 -35.37 -3.70 -1.77
N ASP A 354 -36.66 -3.93 -2.03
CA ASP A 354 -37.19 -4.28 -3.34
C ASP A 354 -36.93 -3.18 -4.37
N LYS A 355 -37.13 -1.90 -4.00
CA LYS A 355 -36.81 -0.74 -4.87
C LYS A 355 -35.33 -0.66 -5.22
N LYS A 356 -34.45 -1.19 -4.37
CA LYS A 356 -33.02 -1.26 -4.63
C LYS A 356 -32.59 -2.56 -5.30
N ALA A 357 -33.37 -3.63 -5.17
CA ALA A 357 -33.17 -4.88 -5.88
C ALA A 357 -33.57 -4.76 -7.36
N SER A 358 -34.56 -3.93 -7.66
CA SER A 358 -35.04 -3.65 -9.02
C SER A 358 -34.19 -2.64 -9.80
N ARG A 359 -33.09 -2.15 -9.21
CA ARG A 359 -32.27 -1.04 -9.72
C ARG A 359 -30.83 -1.47 -9.79
#